data_AF-A0A811QEJ1-F1
#
_entry.id   AF-A0A811QEJ1-F1
#
_cell.length_a   1.000
_cell.length_b   1.000
_cell.length_c   1.000
_cell.angle_alpha   90.00
_cell.angle_beta   90.00
_cell.angle_gamma   90.00
#
_symmetry.space_group_name_H-M   'P 1'
#
loop_
_entity.id
_entity.type
_entity.pdbx_description
1 polymer ?
#
loop_
_entity_poly.entity_id
_entity_poly.type
_entity_poly.pdbx_seq_one_letter_code
_entity_poly.pdbx_strand_id
1 'polypeptide(L)'
;MAPPNEPKPTPNTASSSASPCLFSLRDGELTVGGGGNDGSKAAAALLTGVPGNVTLTPFAEAFDPTTKAASDAPEELARQAASNAHRGAFLGFALPAAASRAPCSVGRLPGPRRFLSVFRFKTCWSTAWAGRRGRDSQMETQWVLLEVQELAGAAGAGYVFVLPLVQGSFRSAIFPEEDDGVVICAESGSASVTATDFHRIAYVHAGDDPYRVMQEA
;
A
#
# COMPACT_ATOMS: atom_id res chain seq x y z
N MET A 1 -5.82 -61.50 -10.09
CA MET A 1 -6.88 -60.56 -10.55
C MET A 1 -6.57 -59.21 -9.93
N ALA A 2 -6.05 -58.26 -10.71
CA ALA A 2 -5.83 -56.89 -10.26
C ALA A 2 -7.16 -56.11 -10.29
N PRO A 3 -7.39 -55.14 -9.38
CA PRO A 3 -8.64 -54.38 -9.35
C PRO A 3 -8.75 -53.42 -10.55
N PRO A 4 -9.98 -52.98 -10.92
CA PRO A 4 -10.21 -52.14 -12.09
C PRO A 4 -9.67 -50.72 -11.88
N ASN A 5 -9.05 -50.14 -12.90
CA ASN A 5 -8.60 -48.74 -12.90
C ASN A 5 -9.81 -47.80 -12.88
N GLU A 6 -9.92 -46.96 -11.84
CA GLU A 6 -10.81 -45.80 -11.87
C GLU A 6 -10.19 -44.66 -12.70
N PRO A 7 -11.01 -43.92 -13.48
CA PRO A 7 -10.52 -42.79 -14.25
C PRO A 7 -10.13 -41.63 -13.33
N LYS A 8 -8.90 -41.13 -13.52
CA LYS A 8 -8.34 -39.98 -12.79
C LYS A 8 -9.13 -38.71 -13.14
N PRO A 9 -9.53 -37.87 -12.18
CA PRO A 9 -10.22 -36.62 -12.47
C PRO A 9 -9.28 -35.68 -13.23
N THR A 10 -9.72 -35.24 -14.40
CA THR A 10 -9.08 -34.17 -15.18
C THR A 10 -9.04 -32.90 -14.33
N PRO A 11 -7.87 -32.24 -14.20
CA PRO A 11 -7.79 -30.97 -13.49
C PRO A 11 -8.55 -29.92 -14.30
N ASN A 12 -9.65 -29.41 -13.73
CA ASN A 12 -10.32 -28.22 -14.23
C ASN A 12 -9.29 -27.09 -14.26
N THR A 13 -8.93 -26.64 -15.46
CA THR A 13 -8.18 -25.40 -15.66
C THR A 13 -9.14 -24.26 -15.35
N ALA A 14 -9.31 -23.95 -14.07
CA ALA A 14 -9.93 -22.70 -13.65
C ALA A 14 -9.00 -21.59 -14.15
N SER A 15 -9.44 -20.86 -15.17
CA SER A 15 -8.82 -19.60 -15.56
C SER A 15 -8.86 -18.69 -14.33
N SER A 16 -7.71 -18.51 -13.69
CA SER A 16 -7.51 -17.53 -12.63
C SER A 16 -7.74 -16.15 -13.22
N SER A 17 -8.97 -15.66 -13.17
CA SER A 17 -9.20 -14.23 -13.32
C SER A 17 -8.67 -13.59 -12.04
N ALA A 18 -7.45 -13.05 -12.09
CA ALA A 18 -6.90 -12.31 -10.97
C ALA A 18 -7.91 -11.23 -10.55
N SER A 19 -8.27 -11.21 -9.27
CA SER A 19 -9.17 -10.18 -8.74
C SER A 19 -8.57 -8.80 -9.02
N PRO A 20 -9.39 -7.82 -9.47
CA PRO A 20 -8.88 -6.48 -9.73
C PRO A 20 -8.34 -5.85 -8.45
N CYS A 21 -7.33 -4.98 -8.59
CA CYS A 21 -6.77 -4.26 -7.46
C CYS A 21 -7.86 -3.44 -6.74
N LEU A 22 -7.85 -3.47 -5.40
CA LEU A 22 -8.79 -2.72 -4.58
C LEU A 22 -8.51 -1.22 -4.59
N PHE A 23 -7.31 -0.79 -4.95
CA PHE A 23 -6.93 0.61 -4.99
C PHE A 23 -7.07 1.19 -6.39
N SER A 24 -7.48 2.44 -6.47
CA SER A 24 -7.53 3.20 -7.71
C SER A 24 -7.10 4.65 -7.47
N LEU A 25 -6.33 5.20 -8.40
CA LEU A 25 -5.95 6.61 -8.42
C LEU A 25 -6.51 7.24 -9.70
N ARG A 26 -7.55 8.07 -9.57
CA ARG A 26 -8.23 8.73 -10.70
C ARG A 26 -8.69 10.11 -10.28
N ASP A 27 -8.62 11.07 -11.20
CA ASP A 27 -9.15 12.43 -11.01
C ASP A 27 -8.65 13.12 -9.72
N GLY A 28 -7.41 12.83 -9.32
CA GLY A 28 -6.80 13.39 -8.10
C GLY A 28 -7.30 12.75 -6.79
N GLU A 29 -7.95 11.59 -6.86
CA GLU A 29 -8.40 10.83 -5.68
C GLU A 29 -7.78 9.43 -5.65
N LEU A 30 -7.12 9.12 -4.53
CA LEU A 30 -6.74 7.76 -4.18
C LEU A 30 -7.91 7.13 -3.42
N THR A 31 -8.46 6.05 -3.94
CA THR A 31 -9.62 5.34 -3.37
C THR A 31 -9.30 3.87 -3.11
N VAL A 32 -10.06 3.25 -2.19
CA VAL A 32 -10.00 1.82 -1.89
C VAL A 32 -11.40 1.21 -1.86
N GLY A 33 -11.58 0.03 -2.45
CA GLY A 33 -12.86 -0.69 -2.53
C GLY A 33 -13.52 -0.63 -3.91
N GLY A 34 -14.75 -1.15 -4.00
CA GLY A 34 -15.55 -1.15 -5.25
C GLY A 34 -15.30 -2.34 -6.21
N GLY A 35 -14.48 -3.32 -5.84
CA GLY A 35 -14.13 -4.48 -6.69
C GLY A 35 -14.92 -5.78 -6.46
N GLY A 36 -15.97 -5.77 -5.62
CA GLY A 36 -16.81 -6.95 -5.40
C GLY A 36 -17.91 -7.07 -6.47
N ASN A 37 -18.19 -8.29 -6.94
CA ASN A 37 -19.26 -8.60 -7.92
C ASN A 37 -20.66 -8.08 -7.54
N ASP A 38 -20.86 -7.60 -6.31
CA ASP A 38 -22.16 -7.21 -5.78
C ASP A 38 -22.49 -5.71 -5.94
N GLY A 39 -21.59 -4.89 -6.53
CA GLY A 39 -21.86 -3.49 -6.92
C GLY A 39 -22.30 -2.52 -5.81
N SER A 40 -22.42 -2.98 -4.57
CA SER A 40 -23.15 -2.31 -3.48
C SER A 40 -22.26 -1.58 -2.48
N LYS A 41 -20.92 -1.74 -2.52
CA LYS A 41 -20.00 -1.02 -1.63
C LYS A 41 -19.34 0.14 -2.35
N ALA A 42 -19.65 1.36 -1.92
CA ALA A 42 -18.99 2.57 -2.37
C ALA A 42 -17.48 2.52 -2.08
N ALA A 43 -16.66 2.95 -3.03
CA ALA A 43 -15.23 3.11 -2.81
C ALA A 43 -14.98 4.22 -1.78
N ALA A 44 -14.01 4.00 -0.91
CA ALA A 44 -13.62 4.96 0.12
C ALA A 44 -12.49 5.85 -0.38
N ALA A 45 -12.66 7.17 -0.34
CA ALA A 45 -11.57 8.10 -0.60
C ALA A 45 -10.54 8.03 0.55
N LEU A 46 -9.28 7.76 0.21
CA LEU A 46 -8.14 7.77 1.13
C LEU A 46 -7.42 9.11 1.10
N LEU A 47 -7.10 9.60 -0.10
CA LEU A 47 -6.47 10.90 -0.32
C LEU A 47 -7.21 11.65 -1.42
N THR A 48 -7.36 12.95 -1.25
CA THR A 48 -7.95 13.88 -2.23
C THR A 48 -6.95 14.95 -2.62
N GLY A 49 -7.09 15.50 -3.82
CA GLY A 49 -6.13 16.47 -4.36
C GLY A 49 -4.75 15.86 -4.56
N VAL A 50 -4.69 14.56 -4.89
CA VAL A 50 -3.46 13.85 -5.23
C VAL A 50 -2.84 14.49 -6.48
N PRO A 51 -1.59 14.98 -6.43
CA PRO A 51 -0.94 15.60 -7.59
C PRO A 51 -0.72 14.63 -8.75
N GLY A 52 -0.72 15.14 -9.98
CA GLY A 52 -0.59 14.33 -11.20
C GLY A 52 0.77 13.65 -11.40
N ASN A 53 1.79 14.02 -10.63
CA ASN A 53 3.09 13.34 -10.63
C ASN A 53 3.14 12.15 -9.66
N VAL A 54 2.10 11.92 -8.87
CA VAL A 54 1.95 10.73 -8.03
C VAL A 54 1.37 9.59 -8.86
N THR A 55 1.90 8.40 -8.64
CA THR A 55 1.54 7.18 -9.37
C THR A 55 1.09 6.10 -8.39
N LEU A 56 0.22 5.22 -8.89
CA LEU A 56 -0.24 4.03 -8.17
C LEU A 56 0.01 2.82 -9.08
N THR A 57 0.79 1.85 -8.59
CA THR A 57 1.06 0.60 -9.31
C THR A 57 0.50 -0.57 -8.51
N PRO A 58 -0.53 -1.30 -8.99
CA PRO A 58 -1.01 -2.51 -8.33
C PRO A 58 0.11 -3.49 -8.02
N PHE A 59 0.06 -4.15 -6.85
CA PHE A 59 1.10 -5.10 -6.45
C PHE A 59 1.23 -6.25 -7.44
N ALA A 60 0.10 -6.75 -7.96
CA ALA A 60 0.05 -7.82 -8.96
C ALA A 60 0.78 -7.50 -10.27
N GLU A 61 0.94 -6.22 -10.64
CA GLU A 61 1.69 -5.81 -11.84
C GLU A 61 3.20 -5.78 -11.58
N ALA A 62 3.60 -5.59 -10.32
CA ALA A 62 4.99 -5.50 -9.91
C ALA A 62 5.56 -6.84 -9.39
N PHE A 63 4.72 -7.85 -9.20
CA PHE A 63 5.07 -9.13 -8.60
C PHE A 63 4.60 -10.31 -9.47
N ASP A 64 5.54 -11.10 -9.96
CA ASP A 64 5.26 -12.36 -10.68
C ASP A 64 5.73 -13.56 -9.84
N PRO A 65 4.80 -14.31 -9.21
CA PRO A 65 5.14 -15.45 -8.35
C PRO A 65 5.70 -16.65 -9.12
N THR A 66 5.59 -16.67 -10.46
CA THR A 66 6.01 -17.81 -11.29
C THR A 66 7.49 -17.73 -11.69
N THR A 67 8.11 -16.57 -11.56
CA THR A 67 9.52 -16.39 -11.86
C THR A 67 10.36 -16.56 -10.60
N LYS A 68 11.21 -17.60 -10.58
CA LYS A 68 12.17 -17.85 -9.49
C LYS A 68 13.16 -16.69 -9.26
N ALA A 69 13.21 -15.73 -10.19
CA ALA A 69 14.01 -14.52 -10.12
C ALA A 69 13.31 -13.34 -9.43
N ALA A 70 12.02 -13.43 -9.11
CA ALA A 70 11.26 -12.30 -8.56
C ALA A 70 11.49 -12.04 -7.06
N SER A 71 11.99 -13.03 -6.30
CA SER A 71 12.17 -12.87 -4.86
C SER A 71 13.13 -13.89 -4.26
N ASP A 72 13.94 -13.43 -3.32
CA ASP A 72 14.69 -14.25 -2.36
C ASP A 72 13.81 -14.71 -1.17
N ALA A 73 12.52 -14.36 -1.17
CA ALA A 73 11.58 -14.77 -0.15
C ALA A 73 11.27 -16.28 -0.20
N PRO A 74 11.01 -16.92 0.96
CA PRO A 74 10.45 -18.25 1.05
C PRO A 74 9.20 -18.44 0.17
N GLU A 75 9.07 -19.60 -0.49
CA GLU A 75 7.96 -19.93 -1.40
C GLU A 75 6.58 -19.74 -0.75
N GLU A 76 6.45 -20.07 0.53
CA GLU A 76 5.21 -19.88 1.27
C GLU A 76 4.81 -18.40 1.39
N LEU A 77 5.78 -17.50 1.64
CA LEU A 77 5.52 -16.07 1.71
C LEU A 77 5.19 -15.49 0.32
N ALA A 78 5.89 -15.94 -0.73
CA ALA A 78 5.58 -15.55 -2.10
C ALA A 78 4.15 -15.96 -2.51
N ARG A 79 3.73 -17.16 -2.12
CA ARG A 79 2.37 -17.67 -2.36
C ARG A 79 1.31 -16.87 -1.59
N GLN A 80 1.60 -16.51 -0.35
CA GLN A 80 0.72 -15.66 0.47
C GLN A 80 0.59 -14.25 -0.14
N ALA A 81 1.71 -13.63 -0.52
CA ALA A 81 1.72 -12.34 -1.20
C ALA A 81 0.93 -12.37 -2.52
N ALA A 82 1.11 -13.43 -3.33
CA ALA A 82 0.33 -13.63 -4.55
C ALA A 82 -1.18 -13.70 -4.27
N SER A 83 -1.58 -14.45 -3.24
CA SER A 83 -3.00 -14.58 -2.88
C SER A 83 -3.65 -13.27 -2.44
N ASN A 84 -2.85 -12.37 -1.86
CA ASN A 84 -3.28 -11.04 -1.40
C ASN A 84 -2.92 -9.91 -2.37
N ALA A 85 -2.41 -10.20 -3.56
CA ALA A 85 -1.89 -9.20 -4.49
C ALA A 85 -2.90 -8.12 -4.89
N HIS A 86 -4.17 -8.49 -5.01
CA HIS A 86 -5.27 -7.57 -5.32
C HIS A 86 -5.53 -6.54 -4.20
N ARG A 87 -5.05 -6.80 -2.98
CA ARG A 87 -5.26 -5.95 -1.80
C ARG A 87 -4.13 -4.96 -1.59
N GLY A 88 -3.12 -4.95 -2.46
CA GLY A 88 -1.91 -4.14 -2.33
C GLY A 88 -1.62 -3.28 -3.56
N ALA A 89 -1.02 -2.12 -3.33
CA ALA A 89 -0.47 -1.28 -4.39
C ALA A 89 0.72 -0.45 -3.89
N PHE A 90 1.58 -0.03 -4.82
CA PHE A 90 2.70 0.86 -4.56
C PHE A 90 2.34 2.29 -4.94
N LEU A 91 2.63 3.22 -4.04
CA LEU A 91 2.68 4.64 -4.34
C LEU A 91 4.09 5.02 -4.79
N GLY A 92 4.13 5.90 -5.78
CA GLY A 92 5.36 6.49 -6.30
C GLY A 92 5.14 7.93 -6.75
N PHE A 93 6.21 8.64 -7.08
CA PHE A 93 6.16 9.95 -7.70
C PHE A 93 7.42 10.24 -8.53
N ALA A 94 7.32 11.18 -9.44
CA ALA A 94 8.46 11.73 -10.18
C ALA A 94 8.69 13.20 -9.84
N LEU A 95 9.95 13.64 -9.92
CA LEU A 95 10.40 15.02 -9.73
C LEU A 95 10.93 15.60 -11.04
N PRO A 96 10.78 16.92 -11.26
CA PRO A 96 11.33 17.59 -12.43
C PRO A 96 12.86 17.70 -12.43
N ALA A 97 13.50 17.52 -11.27
CA ALA A 97 14.94 17.57 -11.11
C ALA A 97 15.41 16.57 -10.06
N ALA A 98 16.62 16.03 -10.26
CA ALA A 98 17.19 15.03 -9.36
C ALA A 98 17.46 15.64 -7.97
N ALA A 99 17.05 14.92 -6.92
CA ALA A 99 17.23 15.37 -5.55
C ALA A 99 17.72 14.21 -4.66
N SER A 100 18.56 14.51 -3.68
CA SER A 100 18.92 13.58 -2.60
C SER A 100 17.86 13.52 -1.50
N ARG A 101 17.02 14.56 -1.42
CA ARG A 101 15.85 14.67 -0.55
C ARG A 101 14.66 15.20 -1.33
N ALA A 102 13.60 14.42 -1.38
CA ALA A 102 12.49 14.56 -2.31
C ALA A 102 11.14 14.50 -1.57
N PRO A 103 10.74 15.57 -0.85
CA PRO A 103 9.40 15.67 -0.30
C PRO A 103 8.38 15.84 -1.42
N CYS A 104 7.36 14.98 -1.46
CA CYS A 104 6.25 15.07 -2.39
C CYS A 104 4.93 15.06 -1.61
N SER A 105 4.09 16.08 -1.77
CA SER A 105 2.71 16.02 -1.29
C SER A 105 1.98 14.93 -2.08
N VAL A 106 1.27 14.05 -1.38
CA VAL A 106 0.51 12.94 -1.97
C VAL A 106 -1.00 13.17 -1.86
N GLY A 107 -1.42 14.37 -1.48
CA GLY A 107 -2.80 14.75 -1.28
C GLY A 107 -3.15 14.92 0.20
N ARG A 108 -4.45 14.95 0.48
CA ARG A 108 -5.01 15.29 1.79
C ARG A 108 -6.00 14.23 2.25
N LEU A 109 -6.03 13.93 3.56
CA LEU A 109 -7.11 13.11 4.11
C LEU A 109 -8.46 13.86 3.96
N PRO A 110 -9.51 13.25 3.39
CA PRO A 110 -10.78 13.93 3.09
C PRO A 110 -11.59 14.35 4.32
N GLY A 111 -11.18 13.94 5.51
CA GLY A 111 -11.83 14.30 6.77
C GLY A 111 -11.27 13.51 7.95
N PRO A 112 -11.91 13.63 9.13
CA PRO A 112 -11.47 12.94 10.33
C PRO A 112 -11.58 11.41 10.20
N ARG A 113 -10.45 10.71 10.18
CA ARG A 113 -10.33 9.25 10.12
C ARG A 113 -9.31 8.77 11.14
N ARG A 114 -9.73 7.86 12.03
CA ARG A 114 -8.83 7.33 13.07
C ARG A 114 -7.64 6.61 12.44
N PHE A 115 -6.47 6.85 12.99
CA PHE A 115 -5.28 6.10 12.63
C PHE A 115 -4.39 5.83 13.84
N LEU A 116 -3.64 4.74 13.74
CA LEU A 116 -2.48 4.44 14.56
C LEU A 116 -1.24 4.57 13.68
N SER A 117 -0.14 5.07 14.22
CA SER A 117 1.11 5.23 13.50
C SER A 117 2.29 4.99 14.43
N VAL A 118 3.46 4.77 13.84
CA VAL A 118 4.74 4.84 14.55
C VAL A 118 5.61 5.87 13.85
N PHE A 119 6.24 6.74 14.62
CA PHE A 119 7.12 7.78 14.10
C PHE A 119 8.47 7.76 14.81
N ARG A 120 9.49 8.25 14.11
CA ARG A 120 10.84 8.37 14.63
C ARG A 120 11.07 9.79 15.15
N PHE A 121 11.33 9.92 16.45
CA PHE A 121 11.63 11.23 17.06
C PHE A 121 13.12 11.40 17.38
N LYS A 122 13.90 10.32 17.35
CA LYS A 122 15.38 10.32 17.37
C LYS A 122 15.88 9.14 16.52
N THR A 123 17.13 9.19 16.06
CA THR A 123 17.74 8.20 15.15
C THR A 123 17.39 6.74 15.46
N CYS A 124 17.43 6.33 16.73
CA CYS A 124 17.18 4.96 17.17
C CYS A 124 15.90 4.80 18.01
N TRP A 125 15.01 5.80 18.03
CA TRP A 125 13.84 5.81 18.92
C TRP A 125 12.56 6.10 18.14
N SER A 126 11.59 5.22 18.32
CA SER A 126 10.24 5.38 17.78
C SER A 126 9.20 5.18 18.86
N THR A 127 8.04 5.81 18.70
CA THR A 127 6.87 5.59 19.58
C THR A 127 5.59 5.60 18.76
N ALA A 128 4.54 5.01 19.33
CA ALA A 128 3.22 5.02 18.73
C ALA A 128 2.56 6.40 18.89
N TRP A 129 1.72 6.75 17.90
CA TRP A 129 0.88 7.93 17.91
C TRP A 129 -0.47 7.63 17.30
N ALA A 130 -1.54 8.12 17.92
CA ALA A 130 -2.90 8.00 17.42
C ALA A 130 -3.46 9.37 17.07
N GLY A 131 -4.11 9.47 15.91
CA GLY A 131 -4.68 10.72 15.43
C GLY A 131 -5.95 10.49 14.62
N ARG A 132 -6.50 11.59 14.11
CA ARG A 132 -7.71 11.56 13.29
C ARG A 132 -7.57 12.33 11.98
N ARG A 133 -6.54 13.15 11.81
CA ARG A 133 -6.39 14.02 10.64
C ARG A 133 -4.97 13.96 10.09
N GLY A 134 -4.79 14.36 8.82
CA GLY A 134 -3.47 14.31 8.17
C GLY A 134 -2.43 15.10 8.94
N ARG A 135 -2.82 16.29 9.42
CA ARG A 135 -2.00 17.18 10.25
C ARG A 135 -1.61 16.61 11.62
N ASP A 136 -2.35 15.61 12.12
CA ASP A 136 -2.06 14.98 13.41
C ASP A 136 -0.86 14.02 13.31
N SER A 137 -0.45 13.63 12.10
CA SER A 137 0.70 12.75 11.88
C SER A 137 1.98 13.39 12.42
N GLN A 138 2.88 12.58 12.94
CA GLN A 138 4.15 13.08 13.46
C GLN A 138 5.22 13.10 12.36
N MET A 139 6.25 13.93 12.54
CA MET A 139 7.39 13.96 11.61
C MET A 139 8.08 12.60 11.55
N GLU A 140 8.58 12.24 10.36
CA GLU A 140 9.19 10.92 10.10
C GLU A 140 8.31 9.73 10.51
N THR A 141 7.02 9.77 10.21
CA THR A 141 6.11 8.64 10.40
C THR A 141 6.54 7.45 9.52
N GLN A 142 6.76 6.30 10.14
CA GLN A 142 7.35 5.09 9.56
C GLN A 142 6.30 4.10 9.03
N TRP A 143 5.08 4.16 9.55
CA TRP A 143 3.91 3.49 8.99
C TRP A 143 2.64 4.09 9.60
N VAL A 144 1.52 3.91 8.91
CA VAL A 144 0.19 4.32 9.36
C VAL A 144 -0.80 3.17 9.14
N LEU A 145 -1.61 2.88 10.14
CA LEU A 145 -2.78 2.01 10.05
C LEU A 145 -4.04 2.89 10.14
N LEU A 146 -4.68 3.10 9.00
CA LEU A 146 -5.90 3.88 8.84
C LEU A 146 -7.11 2.99 9.03
N GLU A 147 -8.09 3.45 9.80
CA GLU A 147 -9.40 2.79 9.87
C GLU A 147 -10.33 3.36 8.79
N VAL A 148 -10.89 2.49 7.95
CA VAL A 148 -11.76 2.85 6.82
C VAL A 148 -13.13 2.20 7.04
N GLN A 149 -14.04 2.97 7.62
CA GLN A 149 -15.39 2.53 7.97
C GLN A 149 -16.22 2.16 6.74
N GLU A 150 -15.94 2.78 5.61
CA GLU A 150 -16.60 2.54 4.33
C GLU A 150 -16.26 1.15 3.76
N LEU A 151 -15.13 0.56 4.18
CA LEU A 151 -14.78 -0.82 3.87
C LEU A 151 -15.46 -1.82 4.81
N ALA A 152 -16.15 -1.37 5.87
CA ALA A 152 -16.68 -2.22 6.92
C ALA A 152 -17.50 -3.40 6.40
N GLY A 153 -17.16 -4.61 6.82
CA GLY A 153 -17.89 -5.85 6.53
C GLY A 153 -18.70 -6.32 7.75
N ALA A 154 -19.17 -7.57 7.70
CA ALA A 154 -19.85 -8.19 8.84
C ALA A 154 -18.99 -8.27 10.12
N ALA A 155 -17.66 -8.19 9.98
CA ALA A 155 -16.69 -8.28 11.06
C ALA A 155 -16.32 -6.93 11.72
N GLY A 156 -16.80 -5.80 11.20
CA GLY A 156 -16.43 -4.46 11.68
C GLY A 156 -15.78 -3.60 10.59
N ALA A 157 -15.05 -2.55 11.01
CA ALA A 157 -14.40 -1.59 10.12
C ALA A 157 -13.31 -2.26 9.25
N GLY A 158 -13.08 -1.72 8.05
CA GLY A 158 -11.89 -2.07 7.27
C GLY A 158 -10.69 -1.22 7.67
N TYR A 159 -9.51 -1.61 7.20
CA TYR A 159 -8.23 -0.98 7.52
C TYR A 159 -7.39 -0.81 6.26
N VAL A 160 -6.59 0.25 6.24
CA VAL A 160 -5.54 0.42 5.24
C VAL A 160 -4.22 0.65 5.94
N PHE A 161 -3.28 -0.26 5.72
CA PHE A 161 -1.91 -0.11 6.16
C PHE A 161 -1.09 0.63 5.10
N VAL A 162 -0.32 1.62 5.52
CA VAL A 162 0.57 2.42 4.67
C VAL A 162 1.99 2.26 5.20
N LEU A 163 2.86 1.71 4.37
CA LEU A 163 4.25 1.41 4.71
C LEU A 163 5.20 2.16 3.77
N PRO A 164 5.81 3.27 4.20
CA PRO A 164 7.04 3.80 3.62
C PRO A 164 8.09 2.71 3.35
N LEU A 165 8.63 2.69 2.14
CA LEU A 165 9.59 1.70 1.68
C LEU A 165 10.97 2.29 1.41
N VAL A 166 11.93 1.38 1.25
CA VAL A 166 13.26 1.70 0.71
C VAL A 166 13.26 1.35 -0.78
N GLN A 167 13.65 2.31 -1.62
CA GLN A 167 13.89 2.11 -3.05
C GLN A 167 15.35 2.41 -3.37
N GLY A 168 16.12 1.38 -3.68
CA GLY A 168 17.56 1.51 -3.90
C GLY A 168 18.24 2.15 -2.69
N SER A 169 18.89 3.30 -2.89
CA SER A 169 19.56 4.05 -1.82
C SER A 169 18.67 5.07 -1.09
N PHE A 170 17.36 5.11 -1.38
CA PHE A 170 16.45 6.08 -0.79
C PHE A 170 15.50 5.39 0.19
N ARG A 171 15.47 5.88 1.44
CA ARG A 171 14.39 5.54 2.38
C ARG A 171 13.27 6.55 2.23
N SER A 172 12.05 6.17 2.57
CA SER A 172 10.96 7.12 2.68
C SER A 172 10.37 7.21 4.08
N ALA A 173 9.67 8.31 4.34
CA ALA A 173 8.85 8.49 5.52
C ALA A 173 7.69 9.45 5.21
N ILE A 174 6.65 9.38 6.03
CA ILE A 174 5.49 10.25 5.97
C ILE A 174 5.70 11.47 6.88
N PHE A 175 5.28 12.63 6.38
CA PHE A 175 5.32 13.90 7.11
C PHE A 175 3.94 14.56 7.03
N PRO A 176 3.50 15.24 8.11
CA PRO A 176 2.31 16.07 8.06
C PRO A 176 2.56 17.31 7.19
N GLU A 177 1.49 17.82 6.60
CA GLU A 177 1.42 19.13 5.94
C GLU A 177 0.20 19.88 6.48
N GLU A 178 0.10 21.18 6.20
CA GLU A 178 -1.08 21.99 6.53
C GLU A 178 -2.34 21.44 5.83
N ASP A 179 -3.52 21.85 6.30
CA ASP A 179 -4.81 21.47 5.71
C ASP A 179 -5.03 19.96 5.51
N ASP A 180 -4.55 19.16 6.48
CA ASP A 180 -4.64 17.70 6.47
C ASP A 180 -3.90 17.03 5.30
N GLY A 181 -2.92 17.75 4.74
CA GLY A 181 -1.98 17.25 3.75
C GLY A 181 -1.05 16.19 4.30
N VAL A 182 -0.63 15.31 3.39
CA VAL A 182 0.28 14.21 3.66
C VAL A 182 1.43 14.31 2.65
N VAL A 183 2.65 14.30 3.16
CA VAL A 183 3.87 14.30 2.34
C VAL A 183 4.58 12.98 2.51
N ILE A 184 5.00 12.37 1.41
CA ILE A 184 5.98 11.28 1.42
C ILE A 184 7.31 11.87 0.96
N CYS A 185 8.34 11.73 1.78
CA CYS A 185 9.68 12.20 1.44
C CYS A 185 10.61 11.02 1.20
N ALA A 186 11.20 10.93 0.01
CA ALA A 186 12.30 10.01 -0.27
C ALA A 186 13.64 10.71 0.04
N GLU A 187 14.55 10.05 0.74
CA GLU A 187 15.84 10.64 1.12
C GLU A 187 16.97 9.60 1.11
N SER A 188 18.09 9.94 0.47
CA SER A 188 19.28 9.08 0.39
C SER A 188 20.28 9.30 1.53
N GLY A 189 20.20 10.45 2.22
CA GLY A 189 21.18 10.87 3.23
C GLY A 189 22.53 11.29 2.64
N SER A 190 22.66 11.40 1.31
CA SER A 190 23.88 11.85 0.64
C SER A 190 23.57 12.80 -0.52
N ALA A 191 24.21 13.97 -0.55
CA ALA A 191 24.06 14.93 -1.65
C ALA A 191 24.56 14.40 -3.01
N SER A 192 25.42 13.36 -3.01
CA SER A 192 25.91 12.72 -4.23
C SER A 192 24.97 11.65 -4.79
N VAL A 193 23.97 11.21 -4.02
CA VAL A 193 23.01 10.18 -4.42
C VAL A 193 21.68 10.86 -4.65
N THR A 194 21.38 11.15 -5.92
CA THR A 194 20.18 11.87 -6.35
C THR A 194 19.36 11.02 -7.34
N ALA A 195 18.05 11.22 -7.36
CA ALA A 195 17.14 10.56 -8.29
C ALA A 195 15.96 11.47 -8.63
N THR A 196 15.34 11.22 -9.78
CA THR A 196 14.10 11.87 -10.25
C THR A 196 12.87 11.00 -10.07
N ASP A 197 13.02 9.67 -10.10
CA ASP A 197 11.92 8.73 -10.24
C ASP A 197 11.83 7.76 -9.05
N PHE A 198 10.67 7.75 -8.40
CA PHE A 198 10.39 6.91 -7.24
C PHE A 198 9.11 6.11 -7.50
N HIS A 199 9.21 4.85 -7.91
CA HIS A 199 8.06 4.06 -8.33
C HIS A 199 7.41 3.25 -7.19
N ARG A 200 8.17 2.91 -6.16
CA ARG A 200 7.74 2.02 -5.06
C ARG A 200 8.20 2.58 -3.71
N ILE A 201 7.79 3.81 -3.43
CA ILE A 201 8.28 4.57 -2.29
C ILE A 201 7.42 4.38 -1.05
N ALA A 202 6.17 3.96 -1.21
CA ALA A 202 5.34 3.44 -0.15
C ALA A 202 4.44 2.32 -0.67
N TYR A 203 4.07 1.40 0.20
CA TYR A 203 3.11 0.35 -0.06
C TYR A 203 1.82 0.64 0.69
N VAL A 204 0.68 0.40 0.06
CA VAL A 204 -0.64 0.46 0.68
C VAL A 204 -1.30 -0.91 0.60
N HIS A 205 -1.90 -1.35 1.70
CA HIS A 205 -2.56 -2.66 1.81
C HIS A 205 -3.90 -2.57 2.52
N ALA A 206 -4.94 -3.12 1.93
CA ALA A 206 -6.30 -3.09 2.49
C ALA A 206 -6.64 -4.37 3.25
N GLY A 207 -7.28 -4.22 4.41
CA GLY A 207 -7.70 -5.31 5.28
C GLY A 207 -9.01 -5.10 6.00
N ASP A 208 -9.46 -6.14 6.67
CA ASP A 208 -10.68 -6.22 7.48
C ASP A 208 -10.37 -6.47 8.97
N ASP A 209 -9.11 -6.77 9.31
CA ASP A 209 -8.62 -6.93 10.67
C ASP A 209 -7.30 -6.15 10.85
N PRO A 210 -7.14 -5.36 11.93
CA PRO A 210 -6.00 -4.47 12.11
C PRO A 210 -4.69 -5.19 12.42
N TYR A 211 -4.73 -6.44 12.87
CA TYR A 211 -3.54 -7.25 13.16
C TYR A 211 -3.13 -8.08 11.94
N ARG A 212 -4.12 -8.69 11.27
CA ARG A 212 -3.88 -9.50 10.07
C ARG A 212 -3.37 -8.64 8.92
N VAL A 213 -3.90 -7.43 8.73
CA VAL A 213 -3.44 -6.51 7.67
C VAL A 213 -1.95 -6.20 7.78
N MET A 214 -1.40 -6.14 8.99
CA MET A 214 0.04 -5.90 9.20
C MET A 214 0.89 -7.15 8.95
N GLN A 215 0.32 -8.35 9.04
CA GLN A 215 1.00 -9.60 8.72
C GLN A 215 0.95 -9.92 7.22
N GLU A 216 -0.12 -9.50 6.55
CA GLU A 216 -0.32 -9.69 5.11
C GLU A 216 0.47 -8.69 4.26
N ALA A 217 0.68 -7.48 4.77
CA ALA A 217 1.34 -6.38 4.08
C ALA A 217 2.87 -6.45 4.15
#